data_AF-A0A1J3KAI3-F1
#
_entry.id   AF-A0A1J3KAI3-F1
#
_cell.length_a   1.000
_cell.length_b   1.000
_cell.length_c   1.000
_cell.angle_alpha   90.00
_cell.angle_beta   90.00
_cell.angle_gamma   90.00
#
_symmetry.space_group_name_H-M   'P 1'
#
loop_
_entity.id
_entity.type
_entity.pdbx_description
1 polymer ?
#
loop_
_entity_poly.entity_id
_entity_poly.type
_entity_poly.pdbx_seq_one_letter_code
_entity_poly.pdbx_strand_id
1 'polypeptide(L)'
;MSLSGESFVPATQESDGEDLKANVLKLVAIFRETLSDAKRFIHNTKVSKDEIRASIRCFNELVDNFHGGWDDFRAATKRGLPPLPPEGVRPQADDSEELSSDKLRLIAASLLKYFRKNVLKLFIMAFSPYVLISSDDDAKTALMVIKRSVEHNVNLVHRVMNEGFDGIDRDVDEDDDVDIWW
;
A
#
# COMPACT_ATOMS: atom_id res chain seq x y z
N MET A 1 11.84 7.94 61.29
CA MET A 1 12.31 6.84 60.43
C MET A 1 11.26 6.63 59.36
N SER A 2 11.62 6.96 58.11
CA SER A 2 10.81 6.73 56.91
C SER A 2 10.67 5.24 56.60
N LEU A 3 9.65 4.89 55.82
CA LEU A 3 9.61 3.97 54.66
C LEU A 3 8.13 3.82 54.30
N SER A 4 7.63 4.61 53.34
CA SER A 4 7.52 4.27 51.92
C SER A 4 6.56 3.10 51.66
N GLY A 5 5.35 3.46 51.22
CA GLY A 5 4.40 2.55 50.58
C GLY A 5 3.88 3.21 49.31
N GLU A 6 4.77 3.41 48.33
CA GLU A 6 4.34 3.74 46.97
C GLU A 6 3.76 2.49 46.33
N SER A 7 2.44 2.51 46.15
CA SER A 7 1.70 1.60 45.29
C SER A 7 2.23 1.73 43.86
N PHE A 8 2.95 0.71 43.40
CA PHE A 8 3.37 0.59 42.01
C PHE A 8 2.13 0.33 41.14
N VAL A 9 1.65 1.36 40.45
CA VAL A 9 0.66 1.20 39.37
C VAL A 9 1.46 0.86 38.10
N PRO A 10 1.25 -0.30 37.45
CA PRO A 10 1.92 -0.57 36.18
C PRO A 10 1.35 0.39 35.13
N ALA A 11 2.26 1.11 34.46
CA ALA A 11 1.90 1.98 33.34
C ALA A 11 1.30 1.15 32.20
N THR A 12 0.10 1.56 31.81
CA THR A 12 -0.58 1.36 30.52
C THR A 12 0.34 0.97 29.35
N GLN A 13 0.40 -0.32 29.02
CA GLN A 13 0.88 -0.81 27.71
C GLN A 13 -0.28 -1.12 26.75
N GLU A 14 -1.53 -1.13 27.24
CA GLU A 14 -2.73 -1.36 26.41
C GLU A 14 -3.08 -0.13 25.54
N SER A 15 -2.71 1.10 25.92
CA SER A 15 -3.09 2.31 25.16
C SER A 15 -2.41 2.42 23.80
N ASP A 16 -1.10 2.13 23.73
CA ASP A 16 -0.31 2.39 22.51
C ASP A 16 -0.67 1.42 21.38
N GLY A 17 -0.99 0.17 21.72
CA GLY A 17 -1.41 -0.85 20.75
C GLY A 17 -2.82 -0.59 20.22
N GLU A 18 -3.74 -0.18 21.10
CA GLU A 18 -5.10 0.20 20.71
C GLU A 18 -5.13 1.44 19.83
N ASP A 19 -4.33 2.46 20.16
CA ASP A 19 -4.18 3.68 19.35
C ASP A 19 -3.59 3.36 17.97
N LEU A 20 -2.55 2.52 17.90
CA LEU A 20 -1.99 2.09 16.62
C LEU A 20 -3.03 1.37 15.75
N LYS A 21 -3.80 0.46 16.34
CA LYS A 21 -4.86 -0.27 15.63
C LYS A 21 -5.95 0.68 15.12
N ALA A 22 -6.42 1.61 15.94
CA ALA A 22 -7.40 2.62 15.54
C ALA A 22 -6.88 3.48 14.38
N ASN A 23 -5.62 3.92 14.45
CA ASN A 23 -4.96 4.68 13.41
C ASN A 23 -4.86 3.90 12.09
N VAL A 24 -4.45 2.63 12.13
CA VAL A 24 -4.38 1.76 10.95
C VAL A 24 -5.76 1.55 10.32
N LEU A 25 -6.80 1.32 11.12
CA LEU A 25 -8.16 1.16 10.61
C LEU A 25 -8.65 2.43 9.90
N LYS A 26 -8.36 3.61 10.46
CA LYS A 26 -8.67 4.90 9.84
C LYS A 26 -7.93 5.08 8.52
N LEU A 27 -6.63 4.76 8.50
CA LEU A 27 -5.79 4.86 7.30
C LEU A 27 -6.28 3.92 6.18
N VAL A 28 -6.65 2.67 6.50
CA VAL A 28 -7.24 1.73 5.54
C VAL A 28 -8.57 2.25 4.98
N ALA A 29 -9.38 2.92 5.80
CA ALA A 29 -10.62 3.53 5.34
C ALA A 29 -10.36 4.66 4.34
N ILE A 30 -9.43 5.56 4.66
CA ILE A 30 -8.97 6.64 3.75
C ILE A 30 -8.51 6.03 2.43
N PHE A 31 -7.66 5.01 2.46
CA PHE A 31 -7.16 4.40 1.23
C PHE A 31 -8.26 3.78 0.37
N ARG A 32 -9.27 3.15 0.98
CA ARG A 32 -10.44 2.64 0.22
C ARG A 32 -11.25 3.76 -0.44
N GLU A 33 -11.32 4.93 0.19
CA GLU A 33 -11.92 6.13 -0.39
C GLU A 33 -11.08 6.65 -1.56
N THR A 34 -9.76 6.79 -1.38
CA THR A 34 -8.81 7.19 -2.43
C THR A 34 -8.87 6.25 -3.66
N LEU A 35 -9.00 4.94 -3.47
CA LEU A 35 -9.18 3.99 -4.58
C LEU A 35 -10.55 4.13 -5.27
N SER A 36 -11.55 4.67 -4.57
CA SER A 36 -12.86 4.96 -5.15
C SER A 36 -12.81 6.28 -5.93
N ASP A 37 -12.02 7.26 -5.49
CA ASP A 37 -11.67 8.44 -6.27
C ASP A 37 -10.89 8.10 -7.53
N ALA A 38 -9.87 7.25 -7.42
CA ALA A 38 -9.09 6.79 -8.57
C ALA A 38 -9.97 6.09 -9.61
N LYS A 39 -10.98 5.33 -9.16
CA LYS A 39 -11.99 4.77 -10.06
C LYS A 39 -12.77 5.87 -10.77
N ARG A 40 -13.22 6.92 -10.08
CA ARG A 40 -13.93 8.05 -10.71
C ARG A 40 -13.03 8.77 -11.71
N PHE A 41 -11.78 8.99 -11.35
CA PHE A 41 -10.76 9.65 -12.17
C PHE A 41 -10.60 8.96 -13.53
N ILE A 42 -10.32 7.65 -13.56
CA ILE A 42 -10.11 6.94 -14.85
C ILE A 42 -11.37 6.84 -15.73
N HIS A 43 -12.57 6.98 -15.17
CA HIS A 43 -13.82 7.01 -15.95
C HIS A 43 -14.18 8.42 -16.44
N ASN A 44 -13.50 9.45 -15.98
CA ASN A 44 -13.74 10.82 -16.42
C ASN A 44 -13.16 11.02 -17.83
N THR A 45 -14.03 11.45 -18.77
CA THR A 45 -13.65 11.66 -20.17
C THR A 45 -12.72 12.85 -20.37
N LYS A 46 -12.62 13.76 -19.38
CA LYS A 46 -11.69 14.90 -19.40
C LYS A 46 -10.25 14.54 -19.03
N VAL A 47 -10.04 13.38 -18.41
CA VAL A 47 -8.70 12.90 -18.08
C VAL A 47 -7.98 12.49 -19.36
N SER A 48 -6.75 13.00 -19.51
CA SER A 48 -5.87 12.78 -20.66
C SER A 48 -5.38 11.33 -20.74
N LYS A 49 -4.83 10.94 -21.89
CA LYS A 49 -4.22 9.61 -22.04
C LYS A 49 -3.06 9.40 -21.07
N ASP A 50 -2.22 10.42 -20.88
CA ASP A 50 -1.01 10.30 -20.07
C ASP A 50 -1.32 10.16 -18.59
N GLU A 51 -2.35 10.86 -18.10
CA GLU A 51 -2.88 10.65 -16.75
C GLU A 51 -3.46 9.24 -16.54
N ILE A 52 -4.10 8.64 -17.57
CA ILE A 52 -4.56 7.25 -17.50
C ILE A 52 -3.37 6.29 -17.47
N ARG A 53 -2.30 6.55 -18.23
CA ARG A 53 -1.06 5.75 -18.19
C ARG A 53 -0.37 5.84 -16.84
N ALA A 54 -0.25 7.05 -16.29
CA ALA A 54 0.25 7.27 -14.94
C ALA A 54 -0.58 6.49 -13.89
N SER A 55 -1.90 6.42 -14.08
CA SER A 55 -2.77 5.59 -13.23
C SER A 55 -2.49 4.09 -13.39
N ILE A 56 -2.23 3.61 -14.61
CA ILE A 56 -1.84 2.20 -14.86
C ILE A 56 -0.53 1.88 -14.11
N ARG A 57 0.49 2.73 -14.25
CA ARG A 57 1.79 2.59 -13.54
C ARG A 57 1.62 2.63 -12.03
N CYS A 58 0.85 3.58 -11.51
CA CYS A 58 0.49 3.66 -10.11
C CYS A 58 -0.20 2.39 -9.60
N PHE A 59 -1.22 1.88 -10.30
CA PHE A 59 -1.91 0.67 -9.87
C PHE A 59 -1.05 -0.58 -9.95
N ASN A 60 -0.06 -0.59 -10.85
CA ASN A 60 0.95 -1.61 -10.89
C ASN A 60 1.82 -1.57 -9.62
N GLU A 61 2.36 -0.41 -9.30
CA GLU A 61 3.16 -0.16 -8.10
C GLU A 61 2.38 -0.51 -6.81
N LEU A 62 1.07 -0.25 -6.77
CA LEU A 62 0.20 -0.70 -5.67
C LEU A 62 0.24 -2.22 -5.48
N VAL A 63 0.21 -2.99 -6.57
CA VAL A 63 0.26 -4.45 -6.50
C VAL A 63 1.60 -4.88 -5.92
N ASP A 64 2.68 -4.33 -6.47
CA ASP A 64 4.06 -4.72 -6.14
C ASP A 64 4.39 -4.40 -4.67
N ASN A 65 4.05 -3.19 -4.20
CA ASN A 65 4.28 -2.79 -2.81
C ASN A 65 3.52 -3.64 -1.78
N PHE A 66 2.29 -4.06 -2.09
CA PHE A 66 1.52 -4.91 -1.17
C PHE A 66 2.01 -6.36 -1.17
N HIS A 67 2.53 -6.86 -2.29
CA HIS A 67 3.22 -8.16 -2.33
C HIS A 67 4.52 -8.10 -1.52
N GLY A 68 5.35 -7.07 -1.72
CA GLY A 68 6.60 -6.88 -0.97
C GLY A 68 6.37 -6.78 0.54
N GLY A 69 5.44 -5.91 0.97
CA GLY A 69 5.10 -5.77 2.40
C GLY A 69 4.56 -7.07 3.02
N TRP A 70 3.86 -7.90 2.24
CA TRP A 70 3.43 -9.21 2.71
C TRP A 70 4.61 -10.17 2.90
N ASP A 71 5.49 -10.27 1.90
CA ASP A 71 6.63 -11.18 1.98
C ASP A 71 7.63 -10.77 3.07
N ASP A 72 7.82 -9.47 3.30
CA ASP A 72 8.58 -8.95 4.44
C ASP A 72 7.99 -9.43 5.78
N PHE A 73 6.67 -9.35 5.94
CA PHE A 73 6.01 -9.84 7.14
C PHE A 73 6.14 -11.36 7.29
N ARG A 74 6.02 -12.11 6.18
CA ARG A 74 6.20 -13.57 6.18
C ARG A 74 7.61 -13.98 6.56
N ALA A 75 8.62 -13.22 6.14
CA ALA A 75 10.01 -13.47 6.52
C ALA A 75 10.26 -13.13 8.00
N ALA A 76 9.61 -12.08 8.52
CA ALA A 76 9.74 -11.64 9.90
C ALA A 76 9.01 -12.56 10.90
N THR A 77 7.88 -13.18 10.53
CA THR A 77 7.10 -14.03 11.43
C THR A 77 7.38 -15.52 11.24
N LYS A 78 7.55 -16.24 12.34
CA LYS A 78 7.81 -17.70 12.32
C LYS A 78 6.54 -18.54 12.09
N ARG A 79 5.36 -17.91 11.95
CA ARG A 79 4.05 -18.59 12.01
C ARG A 79 3.58 -19.27 10.72
N GLY A 80 4.42 -19.41 9.69
CA GLY A 80 4.07 -20.20 8.50
C GLY A 80 2.86 -19.63 7.75
N LEU A 81 3.03 -18.43 7.19
CA LEU A 81 1.99 -17.75 6.45
C LEU A 81 1.89 -18.26 5.00
N PRO A 82 0.67 -18.48 4.47
CA PRO A 82 0.50 -18.83 3.07
C PRO A 82 0.96 -17.67 2.18
N PRO A 83 1.57 -17.94 1.01
CA PRO A 83 1.87 -16.88 0.06
C PRO A 83 0.58 -16.20 -0.40
N LEU A 84 0.65 -14.90 -0.74
CA LEU A 84 -0.41 -14.30 -1.55
C LEU A 84 -0.47 -15.04 -2.90
N PRO A 85 -1.64 -15.08 -3.56
CA PRO A 85 -1.76 -15.77 -4.85
C PRO A 85 -0.67 -15.29 -5.81
N PRO A 86 -0.01 -16.20 -6.54
CA PRO A 86 1.01 -15.81 -7.50
C PRO A 86 0.44 -14.88 -8.58
N GLU A 87 1.29 -14.01 -9.12
CA GLU A 87 0.99 -12.92 -10.06
C GLU A 87 0.27 -13.34 -11.37
N GLY A 88 0.02 -14.64 -11.58
CA GLY A 88 -0.49 -15.24 -12.82
C GLY A 88 -1.90 -14.82 -13.27
N VAL A 89 -2.53 -13.84 -12.62
CA VAL A 89 -3.83 -13.26 -13.02
C VAL A 89 -3.81 -11.72 -13.04
N ARG A 90 -2.65 -11.07 -12.86
CA ARG A 90 -2.54 -9.62 -13.04
C ARG A 90 -2.89 -9.28 -14.49
N PRO A 91 -3.87 -8.39 -14.75
CA PRO A 91 -4.14 -7.91 -16.10
C PRO A 91 -2.86 -7.36 -16.74
N GLN A 92 -2.60 -7.73 -18.00
CA GLN A 92 -1.50 -7.15 -18.76
C GLN A 92 -1.70 -5.64 -18.84
N ALA A 93 -0.70 -4.90 -18.35
CA ALA A 93 -0.78 -3.48 -18.08
C ALA A 93 0.02 -2.68 -19.12
N ASP A 94 -0.21 -2.96 -20.40
CA ASP A 94 0.39 -2.19 -21.48
C ASP A 94 -0.16 -0.77 -21.47
N ASP A 95 0.74 0.20 -21.26
CA ASP A 95 0.45 1.63 -21.26
C ASP A 95 1.04 2.34 -22.49
N SER A 96 1.37 1.60 -23.55
CA SER A 96 1.99 2.12 -24.77
C SER A 96 1.25 3.29 -25.43
N GLU A 97 1.99 4.06 -26.24
CA GLU A 97 1.45 5.23 -26.94
C GLU A 97 0.36 4.87 -27.97
N GLU A 98 0.45 3.67 -28.55
CA GLU A 98 -0.41 3.16 -29.61
C GLU A 98 -1.85 2.87 -29.17
N LEU A 99 -2.08 2.70 -27.86
CA LEU A 99 -3.40 2.38 -27.34
C LEU A 99 -4.37 3.58 -27.37
N SER A 100 -5.64 3.28 -27.66
CA SER A 100 -6.71 4.26 -27.54
C SER A 100 -7.00 4.57 -26.08
N SER A 101 -7.57 5.74 -25.80
CA SER A 101 -7.93 6.13 -24.43
C SER A 101 -8.89 5.12 -23.79
N ASP A 102 -9.83 4.57 -24.56
CA ASP A 102 -10.80 3.60 -24.06
C ASP A 102 -10.13 2.26 -23.68
N LYS A 103 -9.15 1.80 -24.46
CA LYS A 103 -8.35 0.62 -24.12
C LYS A 103 -7.55 0.87 -22.84
N LEU A 104 -6.89 2.01 -22.72
CA LEU A 104 -6.14 2.39 -21.51
C LEU A 104 -7.06 2.45 -20.28
N ARG A 105 -8.27 3.05 -20.39
CA ARG A 105 -9.24 3.08 -19.29
C ARG A 105 -9.69 1.68 -18.88
N LEU A 106 -9.91 0.78 -19.84
CA LEU A 106 -10.28 -0.60 -19.57
C LEU A 106 -9.17 -1.35 -18.82
N ILE A 107 -7.91 -1.13 -19.21
CA ILE A 107 -6.73 -1.68 -18.55
C ILE A 107 -6.64 -1.14 -17.11
N ALA A 108 -6.68 0.18 -16.93
CA ALA A 108 -6.62 0.82 -15.62
C ALA A 108 -7.75 0.35 -14.69
N ALA A 109 -8.98 0.23 -15.21
CA ALA A 109 -10.13 -0.25 -14.45
C ALA A 109 -9.98 -1.74 -14.06
N SER A 110 -9.41 -2.55 -14.95
CA SER A 110 -9.16 -3.97 -14.71
C SER A 110 -8.09 -4.16 -13.63
N LEU A 111 -7.00 -3.39 -13.69
CA LEU A 111 -5.94 -3.38 -12.67
C LEU A 111 -6.46 -2.93 -11.32
N LEU A 112 -7.17 -1.81 -11.25
CA LEU A 112 -7.75 -1.32 -9.99
C LEU A 112 -8.73 -2.34 -9.38
N LYS A 113 -9.53 -3.01 -10.22
CA LYS A 113 -10.42 -4.10 -9.78
C LYS A 113 -9.64 -5.31 -9.27
N TYR A 114 -8.58 -5.69 -9.98
CA TYR A 114 -7.68 -6.78 -9.58
C TYR A 114 -7.04 -6.46 -8.23
N PHE A 115 -6.40 -5.30 -8.08
CA PHE A 115 -5.78 -4.84 -6.85
C PHE A 115 -6.77 -4.88 -5.67
N ARG A 116 -7.95 -4.27 -5.81
CA ARG A 116 -8.95 -4.24 -4.73
C ARG A 116 -9.41 -5.62 -4.29
N LYS A 117 -9.62 -6.55 -5.23
CA LYS A 117 -10.24 -7.85 -4.94
C LYS A 117 -9.25 -8.94 -4.57
N ASN A 118 -8.09 -8.95 -5.22
CA ASN A 118 -7.13 -10.04 -5.16
C ASN A 118 -5.87 -9.68 -4.40
N VAL A 119 -5.56 -8.39 -4.21
CA VAL A 119 -4.38 -7.96 -3.45
C VAL A 119 -4.82 -7.37 -2.11
N LEU A 120 -5.39 -6.16 -2.10
CA LEU A 120 -5.74 -5.44 -0.87
C LEU A 120 -6.66 -6.25 0.05
N LYS A 121 -7.69 -6.90 -0.50
CA LYS A 121 -8.61 -7.72 0.31
C LYS A 121 -7.88 -8.89 0.97
N LEU A 122 -7.07 -9.63 0.21
CA LEU A 122 -6.35 -10.79 0.73
C LEU A 122 -5.27 -10.38 1.72
N PHE A 123 -4.54 -9.30 1.44
CA PHE A 123 -3.58 -8.68 2.35
C PHE A 123 -4.23 -8.40 3.71
N ILE A 124 -5.31 -7.62 3.75
CA ILE A 124 -6.01 -7.31 5.01
C ILE A 124 -6.55 -8.57 5.71
N MET A 125 -7.10 -9.53 4.95
CA MET A 125 -7.58 -10.80 5.53
C MET A 125 -6.44 -11.62 6.16
N ALA A 126 -5.26 -11.62 5.55
CA ALA A 126 -4.11 -12.39 6.03
C ALA A 126 -3.54 -11.82 7.34
N PHE A 127 -3.65 -10.50 7.55
CA PHE A 127 -3.27 -9.86 8.81
C PHE A 127 -4.36 -9.88 9.88
N SER A 128 -5.62 -10.12 9.52
CA SER A 128 -6.74 -10.11 10.48
C SER A 128 -6.51 -10.99 11.72
N PRO A 129 -5.95 -12.21 11.63
CA PRO A 129 -5.69 -13.04 12.82
C PRO A 129 -4.72 -12.42 13.82
N TYR A 130 -3.79 -11.59 13.36
CA TYR A 130 -2.79 -10.92 14.19
C TYR A 130 -3.35 -9.63 14.80
N VAL A 131 -4.06 -8.84 13.97
CA VAL A 131 -4.61 -7.53 14.38
C VAL A 131 -5.79 -7.67 15.37
N LEU A 132 -6.46 -8.81 15.40
CA LEU A 132 -7.56 -9.06 16.34
C LEU A 132 -7.11 -9.34 17.78
N ILE A 133 -5.81 -9.57 18.01
CA ILE A 133 -5.25 -9.87 19.34
C ILE A 133 -4.34 -8.70 19.75
N SER A 134 -4.77 -7.89 20.72
CA SER A 134 -4.26 -6.51 20.90
C SER A 134 -2.96 -6.36 21.70
N SER A 135 -2.12 -7.38 21.92
CA SER A 135 -0.92 -7.20 22.76
C SER A 135 0.30 -8.08 22.47
N ASP A 136 0.33 -8.87 21.40
CA ASP A 136 1.57 -9.58 21.02
C ASP A 136 2.43 -8.78 20.02
N ASP A 137 3.72 -9.07 19.98
CA ASP A 137 4.68 -8.40 19.11
C ASP A 137 4.40 -8.65 17.62
N ASP A 138 3.78 -9.80 17.27
CA ASP A 138 3.37 -10.11 15.91
C ASP A 138 2.23 -9.18 15.46
N ALA A 139 1.29 -8.84 16.34
CA ALA A 139 0.19 -7.91 16.09
C ALA A 139 0.68 -6.48 15.84
N LYS A 140 1.64 -6.01 16.64
CA LYS A 140 2.28 -4.70 16.43
C LYS A 140 3.05 -4.67 15.11
N THR A 141 3.81 -5.72 14.82
CA THR A 141 4.55 -5.86 13.56
C THR A 141 3.61 -5.86 12.36
N ALA A 142 2.52 -6.63 12.42
CA ALA A 142 1.46 -6.64 11.41
C ALA A 142 0.87 -5.24 11.18
N LEU A 143 0.51 -4.53 12.25
CA LEU A 143 -0.04 -3.17 12.17
C LEU A 143 0.95 -2.18 11.53
N MET A 144 2.23 -2.27 11.85
CA MET A 144 3.26 -1.41 11.26
C MET A 144 3.45 -1.68 9.76
N VAL A 145 3.43 -2.94 9.33
CA VAL A 145 3.51 -3.32 7.92
C VAL A 145 2.30 -2.78 7.14
N ILE A 146 1.09 -2.95 7.68
CA ILE A 146 -0.12 -2.37 7.07
C ILE A 146 0.00 -0.85 7.00
N LYS A 147 0.41 -0.20 8.09
CA LYS A 147 0.54 1.25 8.15
C LYS A 147 1.46 1.77 7.04
N ARG A 148 2.69 1.25 6.96
CA ARG A 148 3.68 1.64 5.94
C ARG A 148 3.17 1.40 4.52
N SER A 149 2.59 0.22 4.29
CA SER A 149 2.05 -0.15 2.96
C SER A 149 0.93 0.80 2.55
N VAL A 150 0.05 1.19 3.47
CA VAL A 150 -1.08 2.06 3.12
C VAL A 150 -0.67 3.53 3.01
N GLU A 151 0.14 4.07 3.94
CA GLU A 151 0.59 5.48 3.93
C GLU A 151 1.28 5.85 2.62
N HIS A 152 2.26 5.05 2.20
CA HIS A 152 3.00 5.29 0.97
C HIS A 152 2.07 5.29 -0.25
N ASN A 153 1.17 4.30 -0.31
CA ASN A 153 0.30 4.09 -1.47
C ASN A 153 -0.88 5.06 -1.54
N VAL A 154 -1.37 5.60 -0.42
CA VAL A 154 -2.32 6.72 -0.42
C VAL A 154 -1.70 7.94 -1.10
N ASN A 155 -0.46 8.27 -0.73
CA ASN A 155 0.26 9.40 -1.30
C ASN A 155 0.50 9.24 -2.80
N LEU A 156 0.92 8.05 -3.22
CA LEU A 156 1.15 7.74 -4.63
C LEU A 156 -0.10 7.98 -5.49
N VAL A 157 -1.26 7.46 -5.07
CA VAL A 157 -2.52 7.65 -5.80
C VAL A 157 -2.95 9.12 -5.80
N HIS A 158 -2.74 9.84 -4.70
CA HIS A 158 -3.03 11.27 -4.62
C HIS A 158 -2.22 12.08 -5.63
N ARG A 159 -0.90 11.85 -5.70
CA ARG A 159 0.00 12.54 -6.62
C ARG A 159 -0.42 12.36 -8.08
N VAL A 160 -0.75 11.13 -8.48
CA VAL A 160 -1.23 10.85 -9.85
C VAL A 160 -2.54 11.58 -10.16
N MET A 161 -3.49 11.62 -9.23
CA MET A 161 -4.80 12.22 -9.48
C MET A 161 -4.80 13.74 -9.44
N ASN A 162 -3.96 14.35 -8.60
CA ASN A 162 -4.09 15.77 -8.24
C ASN A 162 -2.87 16.62 -8.61
N GLU A 163 -1.70 16.01 -8.78
CA GLU A 163 -0.44 16.74 -8.98
C GLU A 163 0.14 16.53 -10.39
N GLY A 164 -0.52 15.72 -11.22
CA GLY A 164 -0.05 15.41 -12.57
C GLY A 164 1.21 14.55 -12.60
N PHE A 165 1.50 13.85 -11.50
CA PHE A 165 2.63 12.92 -11.41
C PHE A 165 2.49 11.80 -12.44
N ASP A 166 3.59 11.48 -13.15
CA ASP A 166 3.59 10.50 -14.24
C ASP A 166 3.56 9.05 -13.73
N GLY A 167 3.57 8.81 -12.42
CA GLY A 167 3.55 7.47 -11.84
C GLY A 167 4.91 6.79 -11.82
N ILE A 168 5.99 7.53 -12.06
CA ILE A 168 7.38 7.05 -11.99
C ILE A 168 8.12 7.92 -10.97
N ASP A 169 8.45 7.38 -9.80
CA ASP A 169 9.36 8.10 -8.90
C ASP A 169 10.77 7.93 -9.48
N ARG A 170 11.28 9.01 -10.09
CA ARG A 170 12.62 9.04 -10.72
C ARG A 170 13.75 9.19 -9.72
N ASP A 171 13.46 9.13 -8.43
CA ASP A 171 14.46 9.30 -7.39
C ASP A 171 15.18 7.97 -7.12
N VAL A 172 16.05 7.53 -8.04
CA VAL A 172 17.28 6.75 -7.78
C VAL A 172 18.25 6.95 -8.98
N ASP A 173 19.38 7.58 -8.68
CA ASP A 173 20.64 7.71 -9.43
C ASP A 173 20.75 8.76 -10.58
N GLU A 174 20.49 10.04 -10.26
CA GLU A 174 21.29 11.14 -10.82
C GLU A 174 22.48 11.40 -9.87
N ASP A 175 23.52 10.57 -9.95
CA ASP A 175 24.92 10.88 -9.55
C ASP A 175 25.76 9.59 -9.60
N ASP A 176 26.04 9.11 -10.82
CA ASP A 176 27.31 8.47 -11.12
C ASP A 176 27.73 9.01 -12.48
N ASP A 177 28.27 10.23 -12.45
CA ASP A 177 29.20 10.73 -13.47
C ASP A 177 30.33 9.70 -13.59
N VAL A 178 30.15 8.74 -14.50
CA VAL A 178 31.22 7.88 -14.98
C VAL A 178 32.08 8.73 -15.93
N ASP A 179 32.83 9.66 -15.33
CA ASP A 179 33.99 10.29 -15.95
C ASP A 179 35.14 9.26 -15.98
N ILE A 180 35.00 8.24 -16.84
CA ILE A 180 36.15 7.41 -17.24
C ILE A 180 36.77 8.09 -18.45
N TRP A 181 37.56 9.13 -18.17
CA TRP A 181 38.74 9.44 -18.95
C TRP A 181 39.93 9.01 -18.10
N TRP A 182 40.73 8.07 -18.64
CA TRP A 182 42.17 7.79 -18.50
C TRP A 182 42.42 6.29 -18.71
#